data_AF-A0A7C4G145-F1
#
_entry.id   AF-A0A7C4G145-F1
#
_cell.length_a   1.000
_cell.length_b   1.000
_cell.length_c   1.000
_cell.angle_alpha   90.00
_cell.angle_beta   90.00
_cell.angle_gamma   90.00
#
_symmetry.space_group_name_H-M   'P 1'
#
loop_
_entity.id
_entity.type
_entity.pdbx_description
1 polymer ?
#
loop_
_entity_poly.entity_id
_entity_poly.type
_entity_poly.pdbx_seq_one_letter_code
_entity_poly.pdbx_strand_id
1 'polypeptide(L)'
;MLECGLRLALALGLSLAVVHAQSAPARLIGVISALAQDGKGLVVKTDSGEEQIVALLEDARVQRVAPGEKDLSKAAPAAVSDLAPGDRILARGEMQPGGKVLLARQIIVITRDDLAKKQQAERAEWAKRGAGGIVASKNESQRTLTLRIPGLEKDQIVEVALSENTKIRRYAPDSVRYADAKPSALGEIQPGDQVRVLGNRDSEGKKILAEEIVSGAFQTIAGSVVSVRPDGSGFSVKDLRSGKPVSVRTTVDSVVKRLPDRGPGFGMGGMGPGMSFGGGMGGGAPDLQRMLEFLPPASVNDLKPGETVLLAATRAADAQPVTAITVLANADTLLAIRQAISSRQRGGPVGSGSWTLDMPVTMGP
;
A
#
# COMPACT_ATOMS: atom_id res chain seq x y z
N MET A 1 11.53 -95.53 -8.10
CA MET A 1 10.62 -95.95 -7.01
C MET A 1 10.69 -94.85 -5.96
N LEU A 2 9.64 -94.03 -5.91
CA LEU A 2 8.66 -93.96 -4.80
C LEU A 2 9.32 -93.49 -3.48
N GLU A 3 9.16 -92.22 -3.10
CA GLU A 3 8.17 -91.69 -2.12
C GLU A 3 8.94 -91.32 -0.82
N CYS A 4 8.56 -90.41 0.08
CA CYS A 4 7.74 -89.20 0.17
C CYS A 4 7.79 -88.81 1.67
N GLY A 5 7.86 -87.52 2.06
CA GLY A 5 7.68 -87.07 3.46
C GLY A 5 8.72 -86.02 3.94
N LEU A 6 8.56 -84.69 3.82
CA LEU A 6 7.58 -83.74 4.43
C LEU A 6 7.98 -83.35 5.88
N ARG A 7 8.61 -82.20 6.19
CA ARG A 7 8.11 -80.83 6.52
C ARG A 7 9.18 -80.23 7.48
N LEU A 8 9.53 -78.94 7.59
CA LEU A 8 8.72 -77.73 7.77
C LEU A 8 9.67 -76.51 7.62
N ALA A 9 9.46 -75.63 6.65
CA ALA A 9 10.18 -74.36 6.56
C ALA A 9 9.17 -73.22 6.73
N LEU A 10 9.33 -72.46 7.82
CA LEU A 10 8.48 -71.35 8.22
C LEU A 10 8.81 -70.14 7.31
N ALA A 11 7.94 -69.83 6.34
CA ALA A 11 8.06 -68.62 5.53
C ALA A 11 7.33 -67.47 6.25
N LEU A 12 8.09 -66.57 6.90
CA LEU A 12 7.58 -65.27 7.33
C LEU A 12 7.37 -64.39 6.09
N GLY A 13 6.11 -64.22 5.69
CA GLY A 13 5.72 -63.21 4.71
C GLY A 13 5.75 -61.82 5.34
N LEU A 14 6.82 -61.07 5.09
CA LEU A 14 6.92 -59.65 5.44
C LEU A 14 6.17 -58.84 4.36
N SER A 15 4.88 -58.59 4.59
CA SER A 15 4.11 -57.66 3.75
C SER A 15 4.59 -56.24 4.01
N LEU A 16 5.46 -55.70 3.15
CA LEU A 16 5.71 -54.25 3.10
C LEU A 16 4.43 -53.56 2.62
N ALA A 17 3.66 -53.03 3.56
CA ALA A 17 2.68 -52.00 3.26
C ALA A 17 3.45 -50.74 2.82
N VAL A 18 3.53 -50.51 1.50
CA VAL A 18 3.95 -49.21 0.96
C VAL A 18 2.83 -48.23 1.30
N VAL A 19 3.00 -47.52 2.43
CA VAL A 19 2.21 -46.35 2.76
C VAL A 19 2.54 -45.31 1.69
N HIS A 20 1.72 -45.23 0.65
CA HIS A 20 1.73 -44.07 -0.23
C HIS A 20 1.25 -42.88 0.60
N ALA A 21 2.20 -42.10 1.10
CA ALA A 21 1.90 -40.77 1.59
C ALA A 21 1.27 -39.99 0.43
N GLN A 22 -0.06 -39.84 0.45
CA GLN A 22 -0.73 -38.91 -0.45
C GLN A 22 -0.23 -37.51 -0.10
N SER A 23 0.78 -37.05 -0.85
CA SER A 23 1.24 -35.68 -0.79
C SER A 23 0.06 -34.77 -1.08
N ALA A 24 -0.17 -33.79 -0.21
CA ALA A 24 -1.21 -32.80 -0.44
C ALA A 24 -1.01 -32.16 -1.83
N PRO A 25 -2.10 -31.93 -2.59
CA PRO A 25 -1.99 -31.35 -3.92
C PRO A 25 -1.27 -30.00 -3.83
N ALA A 26 -0.29 -29.82 -4.72
CA ALA A 26 0.47 -28.58 -4.83
C ALA A 26 -0.47 -27.42 -5.15
N ARG A 27 -0.15 -26.24 -4.60
CA ARG A 27 -0.92 -25.01 -4.77
C ARG A 27 -0.02 -23.94 -5.33
N LEU A 28 -0.53 -23.21 -6.31
CA LEU A 28 0.16 -22.10 -6.95
C LEU A 28 -0.78 -20.90 -6.97
N ILE A 29 -0.31 -19.77 -6.46
CA ILE A 29 -1.05 -18.51 -6.45
C ILE A 29 -0.24 -17.49 -7.23
N GLY A 30 -0.91 -16.78 -8.15
CA GLY A 30 -0.28 -15.74 -8.93
C GLY A 30 -1.22 -15.07 -9.91
N VAL A 31 -0.65 -14.26 -10.79
CA VAL A 31 -1.34 -13.54 -11.85
C VAL A 31 -0.93 -14.13 -13.20
N ILE A 32 -1.90 -14.39 -14.08
CA ILE A 32 -1.61 -14.86 -15.44
C ILE A 32 -0.87 -13.74 -16.17
N SER A 33 0.36 -13.99 -16.62
CA SER A 33 1.13 -13.03 -17.42
C SER A 33 0.91 -13.24 -18.91
N ALA A 34 0.73 -14.48 -19.34
CA ALA A 34 0.47 -14.85 -20.73
C ALA A 34 -0.22 -16.22 -20.83
N LEU A 35 -0.77 -16.52 -22.00
CA LEU A 35 -1.14 -17.89 -22.36
C LEU A 35 0.13 -18.65 -22.80
N ALA A 36 0.25 -19.92 -22.43
CA ALA A 36 1.39 -20.73 -22.83
C ALA A 36 1.41 -20.95 -24.35
N GLN A 37 2.60 -21.09 -24.94
CA GLN A 37 2.77 -21.19 -26.39
C GLN A 37 2.15 -22.45 -27.01
N ASP A 38 1.93 -23.50 -26.20
CA ASP A 38 1.26 -24.73 -26.60
C ASP A 38 -0.28 -24.62 -26.60
N GLY A 39 -0.82 -23.47 -26.18
CA GLY A 39 -2.25 -23.21 -26.07
C GLY A 39 -2.97 -24.02 -24.98
N LYS A 40 -2.23 -24.80 -24.17
CA LYS A 40 -2.78 -25.73 -23.16
C LYS A 40 -2.41 -25.37 -21.72
N GLY A 41 -1.70 -24.26 -21.53
CA GLY A 41 -1.32 -23.77 -20.21
C GLY A 41 -1.36 -22.26 -20.07
N LEU A 42 -1.07 -21.81 -18.85
CA LEU A 42 -1.00 -20.42 -18.44
C LEU A 42 0.41 -20.16 -17.93
N VAL A 43 1.02 -19.04 -18.34
CA VAL A 43 2.21 -18.52 -17.69
C VAL A 43 1.74 -17.66 -16.53
N VAL A 44 2.18 -17.99 -15.32
CA VAL A 44 1.72 -17.37 -14.08
C VAL A 44 2.90 -16.79 -13.34
N LYS A 45 2.85 -15.49 -13.08
CA LYS A 45 3.77 -14.82 -12.18
C LYS A 45 3.26 -15.02 -10.76
N THR A 46 4.00 -15.77 -9.95
CA THR A 46 3.66 -16.02 -8.54
C THR A 46 3.83 -14.75 -7.71
N ASP A 47 3.24 -14.73 -6.52
CA ASP A 47 3.42 -13.62 -5.57
C ASP A 47 4.88 -13.46 -5.11
N SER A 48 5.72 -14.51 -5.23
CA SER A 48 7.16 -14.43 -4.99
C SER A 48 7.94 -13.81 -6.16
N GLY A 49 7.27 -13.52 -7.28
CA GLY A 49 7.86 -12.91 -8.48
C GLY A 49 8.42 -13.89 -9.49
N GLU A 50 8.37 -15.19 -9.23
CA GLU A 50 8.80 -16.24 -10.16
C GLU A 50 7.75 -16.52 -11.22
N GLU A 51 8.17 -16.89 -12.43
CA GLU A 51 7.25 -17.37 -13.47
C GLU A 51 7.18 -18.89 -13.46
N GLN A 52 5.97 -19.42 -13.38
CA GLN A 52 5.68 -20.85 -13.42
C GLN A 52 4.60 -21.14 -14.47
N ILE A 53 4.61 -22.35 -15.02
CA ILE A 53 3.63 -22.79 -16.01
C ILE A 53 2.55 -23.60 -15.31
N VAL A 54 1.29 -23.24 -15.55
CA VAL A 54 0.11 -23.99 -15.10
C VAL A 54 -0.51 -24.65 -16.33
N ALA A 55 -0.30 -25.95 -16.50
CA ALA A 55 -0.92 -26.73 -17.56
C ALA A 55 -2.24 -27.32 -17.04
N LEU A 56 -3.34 -27.12 -17.76
CA LEU A 56 -4.65 -27.60 -17.33
C LEU A 56 -4.86 -29.03 -17.85
N LEU A 57 -5.28 -29.94 -16.97
CA LEU A 57 -5.73 -31.27 -17.39
C LEU A 57 -7.10 -31.18 -18.09
N GLU A 58 -7.43 -32.18 -18.92
CA GLU A 58 -8.67 -32.18 -19.71
C GLU A 58 -9.94 -32.15 -18.84
N ASP A 59 -9.88 -32.69 -17.63
CA ASP A 59 -10.96 -32.69 -16.63
C ASP A 59 -10.84 -31.55 -15.59
N ALA A 60 -9.98 -30.56 -15.85
CA ALA A 60 -9.74 -29.48 -14.91
C ALA A 60 -11.00 -28.64 -14.69
N ARG A 61 -11.34 -28.41 -13.42
CA ARG A 61 -12.46 -27.55 -13.04
C ARG A 61 -11.99 -26.10 -12.92
N VAL A 62 -12.63 -25.20 -13.65
CA VAL A 62 -12.41 -23.75 -13.52
C VAL A 62 -13.60 -23.12 -12.79
N GLN A 63 -13.29 -22.34 -11.76
CA GLN A 63 -14.28 -21.73 -10.87
C GLN A 63 -13.93 -20.25 -10.67
N ARG A 64 -14.89 -19.36 -10.93
CA ARG A 64 -14.74 -17.93 -10.64
C ARG A 64 -15.31 -17.61 -9.26
N VAL A 65 -14.56 -16.84 -8.48
CA VAL A 65 -15.02 -16.33 -7.18
C VAL A 65 -14.95 -14.80 -7.15
N ALA A 66 -15.88 -14.19 -6.42
CA ALA A 66 -15.84 -12.76 -6.17
C ALA A 66 -14.61 -12.40 -5.31
N PRO A 67 -13.99 -11.22 -5.49
CA PRO A 67 -12.78 -10.92 -4.74
C PRO A 67 -13.06 -10.76 -3.23
N GLY A 68 -12.28 -11.48 -2.41
CA GLY A 68 -12.46 -11.53 -0.95
C GLY A 68 -13.41 -12.62 -0.46
N GLU A 69 -14.09 -13.32 -1.37
CA GLU A 69 -14.82 -14.54 -1.04
C GLU A 69 -13.82 -15.65 -0.67
N LYS A 70 -14.05 -16.29 0.47
CA LYS A 70 -13.20 -17.38 0.98
C LYS A 70 -13.89 -18.73 0.86
N ASP A 71 -15.20 -18.73 0.63
CA ASP A 71 -16.00 -19.92 0.49
C ASP A 71 -16.16 -20.30 -0.99
N LEU A 72 -15.63 -21.47 -1.34
CA LEU A 72 -15.70 -22.00 -2.70
C LEU A 72 -17.09 -22.54 -3.07
N SER A 73 -18.00 -22.70 -2.10
CA SER A 73 -19.39 -23.11 -2.37
C SER A 73 -20.17 -22.08 -3.19
N LYS A 74 -19.76 -20.80 -3.12
CA LYS A 74 -20.34 -19.69 -3.88
C LYS A 74 -19.65 -19.44 -5.21
N ALA A 75 -18.69 -20.28 -5.58
CA ALA A 75 -17.96 -20.13 -6.83
C ALA A 75 -18.86 -20.46 -8.02
N ALA A 76 -18.83 -19.61 -9.04
CA ALA A 76 -19.51 -19.87 -10.30
C ALA A 76 -18.61 -20.73 -11.20
N PRO A 77 -19.15 -21.72 -11.94
CA PRO A 77 -18.42 -22.37 -13.01
C PRO A 77 -17.92 -21.33 -14.03
N ALA A 78 -16.70 -21.51 -14.53
CA ALA A 78 -16.12 -20.71 -15.60
C ALA A 78 -15.46 -21.62 -16.65
N ALA A 79 -15.24 -21.11 -17.86
CA ALA A 79 -14.54 -21.85 -18.91
C ALA A 79 -13.05 -21.52 -18.90
N VAL A 80 -12.23 -22.43 -19.44
CA VAL A 80 -10.80 -22.17 -19.66
C VAL A 80 -10.59 -20.98 -20.61
N SER A 81 -11.47 -20.82 -21.58
CA SER A 81 -11.47 -19.69 -22.53
C SER A 81 -11.71 -18.33 -21.87
N ASP A 82 -12.25 -18.32 -20.65
CA ASP A 82 -12.53 -17.07 -19.91
C ASP A 82 -11.29 -16.57 -19.16
N LEU A 83 -10.22 -17.37 -19.09
CA LEU A 83 -8.98 -17.02 -18.40
C LEU A 83 -8.13 -16.11 -19.29
N ALA A 84 -7.76 -14.94 -18.76
CA ALA A 84 -7.00 -13.94 -19.49
C ALA A 84 -5.76 -13.45 -18.73
N PRO A 85 -4.74 -12.93 -19.43
CA PRO A 85 -3.65 -12.20 -18.80
C PRO A 85 -4.17 -11.07 -17.88
N GLY A 86 -3.63 -11.02 -16.67
CA GLY A 86 -4.04 -10.10 -15.61
C GLY A 86 -5.03 -10.70 -14.60
N ASP A 87 -5.62 -11.87 -14.87
CA ASP A 87 -6.45 -12.56 -13.88
C ASP A 87 -5.60 -13.17 -12.77
N ARG A 88 -6.11 -13.14 -11.54
CA ARG A 88 -5.46 -13.74 -10.39
C ARG A 88 -6.02 -15.12 -10.15
N ILE A 89 -5.16 -16.13 -10.11
CA ILE A 89 -5.58 -17.52 -9.97
C ILE A 89 -4.96 -18.21 -8.75
N LEU A 90 -5.70 -19.16 -8.20
CA LEU A 90 -5.21 -20.25 -7.36
C LEU A 90 -5.36 -21.55 -8.15
N ALA A 91 -4.24 -22.10 -8.60
CA ALA A 91 -4.18 -23.39 -9.26
C ALA A 91 -3.87 -24.49 -8.24
N ARG A 92 -4.56 -25.62 -8.34
CA ARG A 92 -4.34 -26.82 -7.51
C ARG A 92 -4.13 -28.04 -8.39
N GLY A 93 -3.12 -28.84 -8.07
CA GLY A 93 -2.79 -30.00 -8.87
C GLY A 93 -1.50 -30.69 -8.43
N GLU A 94 -0.84 -31.33 -9.39
CA GLU A 94 0.41 -32.05 -9.19
C GLU A 94 1.57 -31.27 -9.82
N MET A 95 2.65 -31.09 -9.07
CA MET A 95 3.85 -30.44 -9.59
C MET A 95 4.71 -31.46 -10.31
N GLN A 96 5.12 -31.16 -11.55
CA GLN A 96 6.02 -32.03 -12.29
C GLN A 96 7.43 -32.07 -11.66
N PRO A 97 8.19 -33.16 -11.86
CA PRO A 97 9.60 -33.21 -11.51
C PRO A 97 10.36 -32.01 -12.10
N GLY A 98 11.07 -31.26 -11.24
CA GLY A 98 11.73 -30.01 -11.62
C GLY A 98 10.97 -28.72 -11.24
N GLY A 99 9.75 -28.81 -10.71
CA GLY A 99 9.10 -27.72 -9.97
C GLY A 99 8.59 -26.51 -10.78
N LYS A 100 8.75 -26.53 -12.11
CA LYS A 100 8.37 -25.40 -12.98
C LYS A 100 6.97 -25.48 -13.59
N VAL A 101 6.41 -26.69 -13.67
CA VAL A 101 5.12 -26.95 -14.32
C VAL A 101 4.17 -27.60 -13.33
N LEU A 102 3.04 -26.95 -13.08
CA LEU A 102 1.93 -27.49 -12.30
C LEU A 102 0.85 -28.04 -13.25
N LEU A 103 0.56 -29.33 -13.15
CA LEU A 103 -0.58 -29.99 -13.80
C LEU A 103 -1.85 -29.74 -12.97
N ALA A 104 -2.60 -28.70 -13.31
CA ALA A 104 -3.77 -28.26 -12.56
C ALA A 104 -5.00 -29.13 -12.87
N ARG A 105 -5.63 -29.63 -11.80
CA ARG A 105 -6.96 -30.25 -11.81
C ARG A 105 -8.07 -29.27 -11.42
N GLN A 106 -7.70 -28.15 -10.81
CA GLN A 106 -8.62 -27.10 -10.41
C GLN A 106 -7.95 -25.72 -10.53
N ILE A 107 -8.66 -24.78 -11.15
CA ILE A 107 -8.32 -23.37 -11.20
C ILE A 107 -9.43 -22.59 -10.52
N ILE A 108 -9.06 -21.76 -9.55
CA ILE A 108 -9.96 -20.78 -8.95
C ILE A 108 -9.49 -19.41 -9.43
N VAL A 109 -10.33 -18.68 -10.15
CA VAL A 109 -10.00 -17.39 -10.75
C VAL A 109 -10.76 -16.26 -10.08
N ILE A 110 -10.05 -15.16 -9.84
CA ILE A 110 -10.62 -13.84 -9.61
C ILE A 110 -10.20 -12.99 -10.81
N THR A 111 -11.18 -12.52 -11.57
CA THR A 111 -10.89 -11.78 -12.80
C THR A 111 -10.27 -10.42 -12.50
N ARG A 112 -9.45 -9.91 -13.43
CA ARG A 112 -8.89 -8.57 -13.34
C ARG A 112 -9.98 -7.50 -13.21
N ASP A 113 -11.07 -7.67 -13.96
CA ASP A 113 -12.18 -6.72 -13.97
C ASP A 113 -12.96 -6.72 -12.65
N ASP A 114 -13.19 -7.89 -12.04
CA ASP A 114 -13.83 -7.95 -10.73
C ASP A 114 -12.95 -7.33 -9.64
N LEU A 115 -11.63 -7.52 -9.72
CA LEU A 115 -10.67 -6.83 -8.86
C LEU A 115 -10.73 -5.31 -9.05
N ALA A 116 -10.73 -4.83 -10.30
CA ALA A 116 -10.80 -3.41 -10.62
C ALA A 116 -12.12 -2.77 -10.13
N LYS A 117 -13.25 -3.45 -10.34
CA LYS A 117 -14.56 -3.01 -9.83
C LYS A 117 -14.59 -2.95 -8.30
N LYS A 118 -14.05 -3.97 -7.62
CA LYS A 118 -13.95 -3.95 -6.16
C LYS A 118 -13.08 -2.79 -5.67
N GLN A 119 -11.90 -2.60 -6.26
CA GLN A 119 -11.01 -1.48 -5.90
C GLN A 119 -11.68 -0.12 -6.16
N GLN A 120 -12.45 0.02 -7.25
CA GLN A 120 -13.21 1.24 -7.52
C GLN A 120 -14.31 1.46 -6.47
N ALA A 121 -15.07 0.42 -6.12
CA ALA A 121 -16.10 0.51 -5.09
C ALA A 121 -15.51 0.86 -3.72
N GLU A 122 -14.40 0.23 -3.34
CA GLU A 122 -13.67 0.56 -2.11
C GLU A 122 -13.18 2.01 -2.14
N ARG A 123 -12.55 2.46 -3.24
CA ARG A 123 -12.13 3.87 -3.36
C ARG A 123 -13.31 4.84 -3.26
N ALA A 124 -14.45 4.52 -3.84
CA ALA A 124 -15.65 5.35 -3.76
C ALA A 124 -16.21 5.39 -2.32
N GLU A 125 -16.22 4.25 -1.63
CA GLU A 125 -16.58 4.16 -0.21
C GLU A 125 -15.66 5.00 0.67
N TRP A 126 -14.35 4.90 0.48
CA TRP A 126 -13.37 5.71 1.19
C TRP A 126 -13.45 7.20 0.85
N ALA A 127 -13.79 7.56 -0.38
CA ALA A 127 -14.02 8.96 -0.75
C ALA A 127 -15.29 9.52 -0.10
N LYS A 128 -16.32 8.70 0.08
CA LYS A 128 -17.62 9.10 0.61
C LYS A 128 -17.69 9.09 2.14
N ARG A 129 -17.18 8.02 2.76
CA ARG A 129 -17.29 7.74 4.21
C ARG A 129 -15.94 7.76 4.93
N GLY A 130 -14.85 7.95 4.20
CA GLY A 130 -13.52 8.04 4.80
C GLY A 130 -13.26 9.40 5.44
N ALA A 131 -12.47 9.38 6.51
CA ALA A 131 -11.90 10.56 7.13
C ALA A 131 -10.40 10.31 7.39
N GLY A 132 -9.59 11.37 7.27
CA GLY A 132 -8.15 11.33 7.54
C GLY A 132 -7.78 12.39 8.58
N GLY A 133 -6.85 12.06 9.48
CA GLY A 133 -6.38 13.01 10.49
C GLY A 133 -5.22 12.49 11.30
N ILE A 134 -4.83 13.27 12.31
CA ILE A 134 -3.75 12.93 13.24
C ILE A 134 -4.36 12.54 14.58
N VAL A 135 -3.87 11.46 15.18
CA VAL A 135 -4.31 11.02 16.50
C VAL A 135 -3.91 12.07 17.53
N ALA A 136 -4.89 12.68 18.18
CA ALA A 136 -4.68 13.60 19.29
C ALA A 136 -4.53 12.85 20.62
N SER A 137 -5.39 11.85 20.84
CA SER A 137 -5.37 11.00 22.04
C SER A 137 -6.07 9.66 21.78
N LYS A 138 -5.87 8.70 22.69
CA LYS A 138 -6.55 7.41 22.69
C LYS A 138 -7.08 7.05 24.08
N ASN A 139 -8.18 6.32 24.14
CA ASN A 139 -8.69 5.69 25.34
C ASN A 139 -8.94 4.21 25.07
N GLU A 140 -8.06 3.36 25.58
CA GLU A 140 -8.14 1.91 25.34
C GLU A 140 -9.30 1.27 26.10
N SER A 141 -9.61 1.74 27.30
CA SER A 141 -10.72 1.24 28.11
C SER A 141 -12.08 1.53 27.48
N GLN A 142 -12.23 2.69 26.84
CA GLN A 142 -13.45 3.07 26.12
C GLN A 142 -13.43 2.68 24.64
N ARG A 143 -12.32 2.12 24.14
CA ARG A 143 -12.09 1.82 22.72
C ARG A 143 -12.38 3.03 21.81
N THR A 144 -11.86 4.20 22.18
CA THR A 144 -12.01 5.42 21.39
C THR A 144 -10.67 6.04 21.01
N LEU A 145 -10.64 6.70 19.84
CA LEU A 145 -9.56 7.56 19.37
C LEU A 145 -10.09 8.97 19.16
N THR A 146 -9.33 9.98 19.52
CA THR A 146 -9.64 11.37 19.15
C THR A 146 -8.73 11.77 18.01
N LEU A 147 -9.30 12.12 16.88
CA LEU A 147 -8.59 12.62 15.71
C LEU A 147 -8.69 14.14 15.62
N ARG A 148 -7.57 14.76 15.27
CA ARG A 148 -7.50 16.14 14.81
C ARG A 148 -7.43 16.13 13.29
N ILE A 149 -8.49 16.62 12.66
CA ILE A 149 -8.62 16.76 11.21
C ILE A 149 -8.40 18.24 10.89
N PRO A 150 -7.37 18.60 10.12
CA PRO A 150 -7.16 19.98 9.69
C PRO A 150 -8.39 20.49 8.91
N GLY A 151 -8.91 21.66 9.31
CA GLY A 151 -10.03 22.32 8.65
C GLY A 151 -9.63 23.69 8.11
N LEU A 152 -10.44 24.25 7.20
CA LEU A 152 -10.18 25.54 6.56
C LEU A 152 -10.08 26.71 7.56
N GLU A 153 -11.00 26.78 8.52
CA GLU A 153 -11.02 27.85 9.54
C GLU A 153 -10.45 27.41 10.89
N LYS A 154 -10.79 26.19 11.31
CA LYS A 154 -10.34 25.58 12.56
C LYS A 154 -10.19 24.07 12.38
N ASP A 155 -9.27 23.50 13.13
CA ASP A 155 -9.14 22.05 13.24
C ASP A 155 -10.44 21.45 13.80
N GLN A 156 -10.90 20.38 13.17
CA GLN A 156 -12.00 19.58 13.66
C GLN A 156 -11.48 18.49 14.58
N ILE A 157 -12.08 18.38 15.76
CA ILE A 157 -11.84 17.27 16.68
C ILE A 157 -12.95 16.25 16.48
N VAL A 158 -12.58 15.04 16.07
CA VAL A 158 -13.50 13.95 15.76
C VAL A 158 -13.21 12.78 16.68
N GLU A 159 -14.23 12.29 17.37
CA GLU A 159 -14.16 11.06 18.16
C GLU A 159 -14.43 9.85 17.25
N VAL A 160 -13.56 8.86 17.32
CA VAL A 160 -13.69 7.61 16.56
C VAL A 160 -13.93 6.50 17.57
N ALA A 161 -15.11 5.89 17.50
CA ALA A 161 -15.49 4.76 18.33
C ALA A 161 -15.16 3.45 17.61
N LEU A 162 -14.54 2.52 18.32
CA LEU A 162 -14.17 1.20 17.81
C LEU A 162 -15.05 0.11 18.44
N SER A 163 -15.58 -0.77 17.59
CA SER A 163 -16.20 -2.03 17.98
C SER A 163 -15.22 -3.21 17.85
N GLU A 164 -15.62 -4.39 18.30
CA GLU A 164 -14.85 -5.64 18.14
C GLU A 164 -14.67 -6.06 16.67
N ASN A 165 -15.55 -5.58 15.80
CA ASN A 165 -15.49 -5.86 14.36
C ASN A 165 -14.62 -4.84 13.60
N THR A 166 -14.09 -3.82 14.29
CA THR A 166 -13.25 -2.80 13.66
C THR A 166 -11.96 -3.43 13.17
N LYS A 167 -11.72 -3.38 11.87
CA LYS A 167 -10.46 -3.82 11.29
C LYS A 167 -9.40 -2.76 11.55
N ILE A 168 -8.34 -3.12 12.25
CA ILE A 168 -7.23 -2.20 12.49
C ILE A 168 -6.02 -2.71 11.71
N ARG A 169 -5.48 -1.83 10.87
CA ARG A 169 -4.26 -2.06 10.11
C ARG A 169 -3.23 -0.98 10.41
N ARG A 170 -1.96 -1.35 10.34
CA ARG A 170 -0.83 -0.43 10.46
C ARG A 170 0.12 -0.65 9.31
N TYR A 171 0.51 0.44 8.65
CA TYR A 171 1.56 0.42 7.63
C TYR A 171 2.86 -0.12 8.20
N ALA A 172 3.60 -0.86 7.39
CA ALA A 172 4.95 -1.25 7.74
C ALA A 172 5.84 0.02 7.87
N PRO A 173 6.85 0.03 8.76
CA PRO A 173 7.75 1.18 8.91
C PRO A 173 8.52 1.57 7.64
N ASP A 174 8.52 0.72 6.62
CA ASP A 174 9.22 0.89 5.36
C ASP A 174 8.29 0.94 4.13
N SER A 175 6.96 0.87 4.33
CA SER A 175 6.00 0.91 3.23
C SER A 175 4.73 1.68 3.56
N VAL A 176 4.23 2.40 2.55
CA VAL A 176 2.93 3.07 2.56
C VAL A 176 1.90 2.39 1.67
N ARG A 177 2.23 1.23 1.10
CA ARG A 177 1.27 0.48 0.30
C ARG A 177 0.25 -0.14 1.22
N TYR A 178 -1.02 0.04 0.88
CA TYR A 178 -2.10 -0.56 1.65
C TYR A 178 -2.00 -2.10 1.71
N ALA A 179 -1.47 -2.71 0.65
CA ALA A 179 -1.18 -4.14 0.58
C ALA A 179 -0.19 -4.62 1.66
N ASP A 180 0.73 -3.75 2.09
CA ASP A 180 1.75 -4.06 3.09
C ASP A 180 1.27 -3.73 4.52
N ALA A 181 0.09 -3.12 4.66
CA ALA A 181 -0.49 -2.80 5.95
C ALA A 181 -0.90 -4.08 6.69
N LYS A 182 -0.27 -4.32 7.85
CA LYS A 182 -0.45 -5.53 8.65
C LYS A 182 -1.61 -5.36 9.64
N PRO A 183 -2.29 -6.45 10.04
CA PRO A 183 -3.21 -6.41 11.17
C PRO A 183 -2.52 -5.82 12.40
N SER A 184 -3.23 -4.98 13.14
CA SER A 184 -2.71 -4.23 14.30
C SER A 184 -3.80 -4.10 15.37
N ALA A 185 -3.50 -3.40 16.46
CA ALA A 185 -4.39 -3.19 17.59
C ALA A 185 -4.44 -1.72 18.01
N LEU A 186 -5.50 -1.32 18.71
CA LEU A 186 -5.65 0.04 19.23
C LEU A 186 -4.46 0.47 20.11
N GLY A 187 -3.87 -0.48 20.86
CA GLY A 187 -2.68 -0.25 21.69
C GLY A 187 -1.44 0.18 20.89
N GLU A 188 -1.35 -0.22 19.62
CA GLU A 188 -0.21 0.11 18.76
C GLU A 188 -0.33 1.48 18.09
N ILE A 189 -1.53 2.08 18.10
CA ILE A 189 -1.76 3.44 17.62
C ILE A 189 -1.28 4.42 18.69
N GLN A 190 -0.49 5.40 18.28
CA GLN A 190 0.06 6.42 19.18
C GLN A 190 -0.45 7.83 18.84
N PRO A 191 -0.59 8.72 19.84
CA PRO A 191 -0.76 10.14 19.58
C PRO A 191 0.33 10.68 18.62
N GLY A 192 -0.09 11.45 17.62
CA GLY A 192 0.77 11.96 16.57
C GLY A 192 0.96 11.00 15.37
N ASP A 193 0.35 9.81 15.39
CA ASP A 193 0.23 8.97 14.18
C ASP A 193 -0.81 9.57 13.23
N GLN A 194 -0.62 9.36 11.92
CA GLN A 194 -1.68 9.64 10.95
C GLN A 194 -2.57 8.42 10.82
N VAL A 195 -3.87 8.68 10.70
CA VAL A 195 -4.90 7.65 10.62
C VAL A 195 -5.90 8.00 9.54
N ARG A 196 -6.30 7.00 8.76
CA ARG A 196 -7.51 7.01 7.95
C ARG A 196 -8.54 6.08 8.59
N VAL A 197 -9.77 6.56 8.66
CA VAL A 197 -10.92 5.82 9.21
C VAL A 197 -11.99 5.74 8.16
N LEU A 198 -12.47 4.54 7.88
CA LEU A 198 -13.72 4.29 7.18
C LEU A 198 -14.79 3.95 8.21
N GLY A 199 -15.92 4.65 8.16
CA GLY A 199 -16.99 4.41 9.12
C GLY A 199 -18.19 5.32 8.94
N ASN A 200 -19.21 5.05 9.74
CA ASN A 200 -20.44 5.85 9.73
C ASN A 200 -20.26 7.08 10.63
N ARG A 201 -20.46 8.25 10.04
CA ARG A 201 -20.38 9.53 10.74
C ARG A 201 -21.73 9.90 11.34
N ASP A 202 -21.71 10.55 12.50
CA ASP A 202 -22.92 11.14 13.07
C ASP A 202 -23.40 12.35 12.24
N SER A 203 -24.62 12.81 12.52
CA SER A 203 -25.23 13.96 11.84
C SER A 203 -24.46 15.27 12.03
N GLU A 204 -23.66 15.38 13.10
CA GLU A 204 -22.84 16.56 13.39
C GLU A 204 -21.43 16.51 12.78
N GLY A 205 -20.99 15.36 12.27
CA GLY A 205 -19.65 15.19 11.73
C GLY A 205 -18.54 14.97 12.77
N LYS A 206 -18.88 14.94 14.07
CA LYS A 206 -17.96 14.92 15.21
C LYS A 206 -17.67 13.52 15.74
N LYS A 207 -18.49 12.52 15.39
CA LYS A 207 -18.27 11.13 15.75
C LYS A 207 -18.25 10.23 14.54
N ILE A 208 -17.37 9.23 14.55
CA ILE A 208 -17.29 8.18 13.54
C ILE A 208 -17.32 6.82 14.24
N LEU A 209 -18.26 5.96 13.90
CA LEU A 209 -18.22 4.54 14.24
C LEU A 209 -17.34 3.82 13.20
N ALA A 210 -16.14 3.42 13.61
CA ALA A 210 -15.15 2.85 12.70
C ALA A 210 -15.50 1.42 12.28
N GLU A 211 -15.38 1.16 10.99
CA GLU A 211 -15.41 -0.17 10.39
C GLU A 211 -13.98 -0.63 10.05
N GLU A 212 -13.16 0.30 9.55
CA GLU A 212 -11.75 0.05 9.25
C GLU A 212 -10.90 1.27 9.61
N ILE A 213 -9.76 1.02 10.24
CA ILE A 213 -8.77 2.00 10.65
C ILE A 213 -7.43 1.58 10.06
N VAL A 214 -6.81 2.49 9.33
CA VAL A 214 -5.47 2.32 8.78
C VAL A 214 -4.58 3.39 9.37
N SER A 215 -3.55 2.97 10.09
CA SER A 215 -2.66 3.86 10.84
C SER A 215 -1.23 3.79 10.34
N GLY A 216 -0.46 4.85 10.52
CA GLY A 216 0.97 4.82 10.33
C GLY A 216 1.67 6.00 10.98
N ALA A 217 2.93 5.77 11.38
CA ALA A 217 3.77 6.80 11.94
C ALA A 217 4.45 7.54 10.80
N PHE A 218 3.87 8.65 10.36
CA PHE A 218 4.43 9.50 9.31
C PHE A 218 4.86 10.84 9.87
N GLN A 219 5.88 11.41 9.25
CA GLN A 219 6.39 12.73 9.60
C GLN A 219 6.81 13.49 8.36
N THR A 220 6.65 14.81 8.43
CA THR A 220 7.18 15.72 7.42
C THR A 220 8.48 16.34 7.93
N ILE A 221 9.56 16.21 7.15
CA ILE A 221 10.87 16.80 7.46
C ILE A 221 11.19 17.83 6.38
N ALA A 222 11.52 19.04 6.79
CA ALA A 222 12.14 20.03 5.90
C ALA A 222 13.63 20.04 6.22
N GLY A 223 14.48 19.73 5.25
CA GLY A 223 15.89 19.54 5.49
C GLY A 223 16.76 20.09 4.36
N SER A 224 18.02 20.43 4.66
CA SER A 224 19.03 20.68 3.65
C SER A 224 19.82 19.39 3.41
N VAL A 225 19.95 18.96 2.16
CA VAL A 225 20.73 17.77 1.79
C VAL A 225 22.18 17.95 2.21
N VAL A 226 22.75 16.96 2.89
CA VAL A 226 24.15 16.95 3.32
C VAL A 226 24.97 16.04 2.40
N SER A 227 24.46 14.85 2.10
CA SER A 227 25.11 13.88 1.22
C SER A 227 24.09 12.94 0.58
N VAL A 228 24.41 12.41 -0.59
CA VAL A 228 23.62 11.39 -1.31
C VAL A 228 24.46 10.12 -1.43
N ARG A 229 23.87 8.95 -1.19
CA ARG A 229 24.57 7.68 -1.37
C ARG A 229 24.71 7.38 -2.87
N PRO A 230 25.89 6.96 -3.35
CA PRO A 230 26.12 6.73 -4.79
C PRO A 230 25.22 5.65 -5.41
N ASP A 231 24.72 4.72 -4.59
CA ASP A 231 23.83 3.63 -5.00
C ASP A 231 22.36 4.06 -5.12
N GLY A 232 22.02 5.31 -4.80
CA GLY A 232 20.65 5.81 -4.79
C GLY A 232 19.76 5.22 -3.68
N SER A 233 20.33 4.48 -2.72
CA SER A 233 19.60 3.85 -1.61
C SER A 233 19.18 4.86 -0.52
N GLY A 234 19.63 6.10 -0.64
CA GLY A 234 19.14 7.21 0.16
C GLY A 234 20.14 8.35 0.28
N PHE A 235 19.93 9.21 1.27
CA PHE A 235 20.68 10.45 1.46
C PHE A 235 20.63 10.86 2.93
N SER A 236 21.35 11.91 3.30
CA SER A 236 21.28 12.52 4.62
C SER A 236 20.86 13.97 4.50
N VAL A 237 20.05 14.44 5.45
CA VAL A 237 19.62 15.84 5.53
C VAL A 237 19.93 16.41 6.89
N LYS A 238 20.19 17.72 6.95
CA LYS A 238 20.12 18.50 8.17
C LYS A 238 18.69 18.98 8.33
N ASP A 239 17.96 18.45 9.31
CA ASP A 239 16.59 18.89 9.61
C ASP A 239 16.62 20.37 10.01
N LEU A 240 15.87 21.20 9.30
CA LEU A 240 15.81 22.64 9.52
C LEU A 240 15.08 22.99 10.82
N ARG A 241 14.26 22.10 11.37
CA ARG A 241 13.56 22.31 12.64
C ARG A 241 14.48 22.03 13.82
N SER A 242 15.09 20.85 13.87
CA SER A 242 15.91 20.42 15.01
C SER A 242 17.39 20.77 14.88
N GLY A 243 17.85 21.10 13.67
CA GLY A 243 19.26 21.28 13.35
C GLY A 243 20.07 19.98 13.30
N LYS A 244 19.44 18.83 13.59
CA LYS A 244 20.11 17.53 13.69
C LYS A 244 20.22 16.83 12.32
N PRO A 245 21.26 16.02 12.10
CA PRO A 245 21.33 15.17 10.92
C PRO A 245 20.28 14.05 11.00
N VAL A 246 19.61 13.79 9.88
CA VAL A 246 18.65 12.70 9.69
C VAL A 246 19.10 11.88 8.50
N SER A 247 19.32 10.58 8.72
CA SER A 247 19.59 9.64 7.64
C SER A 247 18.28 9.18 7.01
N VAL A 248 18.18 9.27 5.70
CA VAL A 248 17.00 8.92 4.90
C VAL A 248 17.34 7.72 4.02
N ARG A 249 16.46 6.72 4.01
CA ARG A 249 16.48 5.58 3.08
C ARG A 249 15.40 5.79 2.03
N THR A 250 15.68 5.42 0.80
CA THR A 250 14.71 5.34 -0.30
C THR A 250 14.51 3.88 -0.68
N THR A 251 13.28 3.54 -1.07
CA THR A 251 12.89 2.23 -1.58
C THR A 251 12.42 2.39 -3.03
N VAL A 252 12.11 1.28 -3.69
CA VAL A 252 11.48 1.28 -5.02
C VAL A 252 10.13 2.00 -5.05
N ASP A 253 9.54 2.25 -3.88
CA ASP A 253 8.23 2.88 -3.72
C ASP A 253 8.35 4.36 -3.33
N SER A 254 9.58 4.84 -3.09
CA SER A 254 9.82 6.26 -2.81
C SER A 254 9.59 7.06 -4.09
N VAL A 255 8.68 8.03 -4.02
CA VAL A 255 8.41 8.96 -5.10
C VAL A 255 9.29 10.18 -4.93
N VAL A 256 10.15 10.45 -5.91
CA VAL A 256 10.99 11.65 -5.92
C VAL A 256 10.49 12.60 -7.00
N LYS A 257 10.13 13.81 -6.59
CA LYS A 257 9.64 14.89 -7.45
C LYS A 257 10.51 16.11 -7.28
N ARG A 258 10.59 16.93 -8.32
CA ARG A 258 11.34 18.19 -8.29
C ARG A 258 10.43 19.36 -8.57
N LEU A 259 10.52 20.39 -7.75
CA LEU A 259 9.90 21.67 -8.08
C LEU A 259 10.72 22.34 -9.20
N PRO A 260 10.07 22.85 -10.26
CA PRO A 260 10.75 23.60 -11.30
C PRO A 260 11.54 24.75 -10.67
N ASP A 261 12.74 24.99 -11.19
CA ASP A 261 13.47 26.20 -10.87
C ASP A 261 12.57 27.40 -11.21
N ARG A 262 12.65 28.47 -10.41
CA ARG A 262 11.98 29.74 -10.74
C ARG A 262 12.56 30.27 -12.04
N GLY A 263 11.96 29.87 -13.16
CA GLY A 263 12.10 30.56 -14.43
C GLY A 263 11.44 31.94 -14.33
N PRO A 264 11.77 32.87 -15.23
CA PRO A 264 11.24 34.24 -15.21
C PRO A 264 9.70 34.35 -15.21
N GLY A 265 8.97 33.26 -15.50
CA GLY A 265 7.51 33.20 -15.54
C GLY A 265 6.80 32.88 -14.21
N PHE A 266 7.51 32.49 -13.15
CA PHE A 266 6.92 32.19 -11.82
C PHE A 266 7.14 33.32 -10.79
N GLY A 267 7.55 34.50 -11.26
CA GLY A 267 7.49 35.73 -10.47
C GLY A 267 6.04 36.19 -10.32
N MET A 268 5.74 36.86 -9.19
CA MET A 268 4.53 37.67 -8.95
C MET A 268 4.40 38.82 -9.98
N GLY A 269 4.29 38.48 -11.27
CA GLY A 269 4.40 39.40 -12.40
C GLY A 269 4.41 38.71 -13.76
N GLY A 270 4.48 37.37 -13.82
CA GLY A 270 4.43 36.58 -15.06
C GLY A 270 3.02 36.13 -15.50
N MET A 271 1.96 36.73 -14.97
CA MET A 271 0.61 36.57 -15.54
C MET A 271 0.53 37.39 -16.83
N GLY A 272 0.94 36.78 -17.94
CA GLY A 272 0.63 37.31 -19.26
C GLY A 272 -0.90 37.45 -19.41
N PRO A 273 -1.39 38.53 -20.04
CA PRO A 273 -2.81 38.75 -20.25
C PRO A 273 -3.35 37.70 -21.23
N GLY A 274 -3.75 36.54 -20.72
CA GLY A 274 -4.22 35.42 -21.54
C GLY A 274 -4.41 34.09 -20.82
N MET A 275 -3.72 33.83 -19.70
CA MET A 275 -4.03 32.69 -18.84
C MET A 275 -4.89 33.14 -17.66
N SER A 276 -6.18 33.31 -17.94
CA SER A 276 -7.19 33.41 -16.91
C SER A 276 -7.30 32.04 -16.23
N PHE A 277 -6.77 31.92 -15.01
CA PHE A 277 -7.33 31.00 -14.01
C PHE A 277 -8.73 31.54 -13.66
N GLY A 278 -9.66 31.37 -14.59
CA GLY A 278 -11.06 31.70 -14.42
C GLY A 278 -11.69 30.63 -13.53
N GLY A 279 -11.80 30.92 -12.24
CA GLY A 279 -12.59 30.12 -11.32
C GLY A 279 -12.24 30.29 -9.85
N GLY A 280 -12.65 31.43 -9.26
CA GLY A 280 -12.90 31.54 -7.82
C GLY A 280 -11.72 32.01 -6.96
N MET A 281 -11.69 33.31 -6.65
CA MET A 281 -11.01 33.85 -5.48
C MET A 281 -11.67 33.26 -4.21
N GLY A 282 -11.00 32.29 -3.61
CA GLY A 282 -11.23 31.81 -2.25
C GLY A 282 -9.87 31.46 -1.64
N GLY A 283 -9.50 32.12 -0.54
CA GLY A 283 -8.17 32.04 0.10
C GLY A 283 -7.84 30.69 0.75
N GLY A 284 -7.75 29.62 -0.04
CA GLY A 284 -7.17 28.34 0.35
C GLY A 284 -5.74 28.21 -0.14
N ALA A 285 -4.87 27.60 0.67
CA ALA A 285 -3.54 27.17 0.19
C ALA A 285 -3.72 26.18 -0.98
N PRO A 286 -2.83 26.21 -2.00
CA PRO A 286 -2.88 25.23 -3.08
C PRO A 286 -2.78 23.81 -2.52
N ASP A 287 -3.64 22.91 -3.01
CA ASP A 287 -3.63 21.50 -2.65
C ASP A 287 -2.31 20.86 -3.11
N LEU A 288 -1.40 20.64 -2.16
CA LEU A 288 -0.06 20.12 -2.40
C LEU A 288 -0.12 18.72 -3.04
N GLN A 289 -1.15 17.93 -2.73
CA GLN A 289 -1.36 16.63 -3.35
C GLN A 289 -1.57 16.77 -4.87
N ARG A 290 -2.43 17.69 -5.31
CA ARG A 290 -2.65 17.94 -6.74
C ARG A 290 -1.45 18.55 -7.44
N MET A 291 -0.71 19.45 -6.79
CA MET A 291 0.53 19.97 -7.37
C MET A 291 1.55 18.85 -7.59
N LEU A 292 1.71 17.94 -6.62
CA LEU A 292 2.68 16.84 -6.66
C LEU A 292 2.44 15.89 -7.84
N GLU A 293 1.19 15.71 -8.27
CA GLU A 293 0.82 14.89 -9.44
C GLU A 293 1.43 15.41 -10.74
N PHE A 294 1.51 16.75 -10.90
CA PHE A 294 2.04 17.38 -12.11
C PHE A 294 3.55 17.67 -12.06
N LEU A 295 4.21 17.42 -10.92
CA LEU A 295 5.64 17.67 -10.84
C LEU A 295 6.45 16.62 -11.61
N PRO A 296 7.52 17.05 -12.30
CA PRO A 296 8.40 16.13 -13.01
C PRO A 296 9.00 15.13 -12.02
N PRO A 297 9.06 13.83 -12.40
CA PRO A 297 9.84 12.86 -11.64
C PRO A 297 11.31 13.28 -11.64
N ALA A 298 12.00 13.04 -10.54
CA ALA A 298 13.43 13.27 -10.39
C ALA A 298 14.08 12.03 -9.77
N SER A 299 15.40 11.95 -9.81
CA SER A 299 16.15 10.90 -9.13
C SER A 299 16.67 11.38 -7.77
N VAL A 300 16.83 10.44 -6.83
CA VAL A 300 17.58 10.68 -5.58
C VAL A 300 19.01 11.15 -5.88
N ASN A 301 19.60 10.62 -6.95
CA ASN A 301 20.96 10.94 -7.37
C ASN A 301 21.09 12.37 -7.92
N ASP A 302 19.97 13.03 -8.25
CA ASP A 302 19.97 14.41 -8.74
C ASP A 302 19.98 15.43 -7.60
N LEU A 303 19.80 14.98 -6.34
CA LEU A 303 19.82 15.83 -5.16
C LEU A 303 21.24 16.37 -4.92
N LYS A 304 21.35 17.67 -4.67
CA LYS A 304 22.66 18.32 -4.46
C LYS A 304 22.88 18.66 -2.99
N PRO A 305 24.10 18.50 -2.44
CA PRO A 305 24.42 19.03 -1.12
C PRO A 305 24.08 20.52 -1.03
N GLY A 306 23.43 20.91 0.07
CA GLY A 306 22.89 22.26 0.30
C GLY A 306 21.47 22.49 -0.22
N GLU A 307 20.94 21.62 -1.07
CA GLU A 307 19.58 21.75 -1.62
C GLU A 307 18.51 21.54 -0.54
N THR A 308 17.46 22.36 -0.55
CA THR A 308 16.33 22.20 0.36
C THR A 308 15.36 21.15 -0.17
N VAL A 309 15.03 20.19 0.69
CA VAL A 309 14.05 19.14 0.42
C VAL A 309 12.92 19.15 1.44
N LEU A 310 11.72 18.81 0.99
CA LEU A 310 10.58 18.48 1.84
C LEU A 310 10.30 16.98 1.72
N LEU A 311 10.27 16.28 2.85
CA LEU A 311 10.17 14.83 2.93
C LEU A 311 8.86 14.45 3.60
N ALA A 312 8.08 13.56 2.99
CA ALA A 312 7.20 12.66 3.72
C ALA A 312 7.98 11.39 4.02
N ALA A 313 8.11 11.03 5.29
CA ALA A 313 8.83 9.82 5.69
C ALA A 313 8.08 9.08 6.80
N THR A 314 8.33 7.79 6.90
CA THR A 314 7.94 7.03 8.10
C THR A 314 8.81 7.47 9.29
N ARG A 315 8.23 7.46 10.48
CA ARG A 315 8.99 7.65 11.72
C ARG A 315 9.73 6.34 12.00
N ALA A 316 11.05 6.42 12.10
CA ALA A 316 11.89 5.30 12.50
C ALA A 316 12.03 5.26 14.03
N ALA A 317 12.33 4.08 14.57
CA ALA A 317 12.83 3.98 15.95
C ALA A 317 14.21 4.64 16.04
N ASP A 318 14.58 5.12 17.23
CA ASP A 318 15.82 5.89 17.43
C ASP A 318 17.06 5.18 16.84
N ALA A 319 17.91 5.95 16.17
CA ALA A 319 19.11 5.54 15.43
C ALA A 319 18.90 4.78 14.10
N GLN A 320 17.66 4.50 13.67
CA GLN A 320 17.41 3.95 12.33
C GLN A 320 17.16 5.04 11.28
N PRO A 321 17.52 4.80 9.99
CA PRO A 321 17.18 5.72 8.92
C PRO A 321 15.66 5.80 8.75
N VAL A 322 15.13 7.00 8.51
CA VAL A 322 13.72 7.19 8.14
C VAL A 322 13.50 6.72 6.71
N THR A 323 12.37 6.08 6.42
CA THR A 323 12.06 5.65 5.05
C THR A 323 11.28 6.75 4.35
N ALA A 324 11.86 7.31 3.29
CA ALA A 324 11.20 8.31 2.47
C ALA A 324 10.06 7.70 1.66
N ILE A 325 8.92 8.38 1.68
CA ILE A 325 7.75 8.06 0.88
C ILE A 325 7.71 9.01 -0.31
N THR A 326 7.78 10.31 -0.02
CA THR A 326 7.83 11.37 -1.03
C THR A 326 9.00 12.27 -0.70
N VAL A 327 9.86 12.50 -1.69
CA VAL A 327 10.92 13.50 -1.63
C VAL A 327 10.59 14.59 -2.62
N LEU A 328 10.46 15.82 -2.14
CA LEU A 328 10.27 16.99 -2.97
C LEU A 328 11.54 17.83 -2.96
N ALA A 329 12.26 17.79 -4.07
CA ALA A 329 13.47 18.58 -4.30
C ALA A 329 13.16 20.03 -4.67
N ASN A 330 14.12 20.92 -4.45
CA ASN A 330 14.02 22.36 -4.70
C ASN A 330 12.87 23.05 -3.92
N ALA A 331 12.70 22.67 -2.64
CA ALA A 331 11.57 23.07 -1.81
C ALA A 331 11.69 24.46 -1.16
N ASP A 332 12.71 25.25 -1.51
CA ASP A 332 12.94 26.60 -0.98
C ASP A 332 11.71 27.51 -1.15
N THR A 333 11.06 27.42 -2.30
CA THR A 333 9.85 28.21 -2.61
C THR A 333 8.71 27.86 -1.66
N LEU A 334 8.52 26.57 -1.35
CA LEU A 334 7.47 26.15 -0.42
C LEU A 334 7.80 26.52 1.03
N LEU A 335 9.08 26.43 1.41
CA LEU A 335 9.52 26.84 2.73
C LEU A 335 9.29 28.35 2.93
N ALA A 336 9.61 29.18 1.93
CA ALA A 336 9.36 30.62 1.96
C ALA A 336 7.86 30.94 2.03
N ILE A 337 7.02 30.25 1.27
CA ILE A 337 5.56 30.40 1.34
C ILE A 337 5.05 30.05 2.74
N ARG A 338 5.51 28.93 3.31
CA ARG A 338 5.14 28.50 4.66
C ARG A 338 5.53 29.53 5.71
N GLN A 339 6.74 30.07 5.64
CA GLN A 339 7.23 31.11 6.53
C GLN A 339 6.41 32.39 6.39
N ALA A 340 6.09 32.81 5.16
CA ALA A 340 5.27 34.00 4.89
C ALA A 340 3.85 33.86 5.45
N ILE A 341 3.21 32.68 5.29
CA ILE A 341 1.90 32.39 5.88
C ILE A 341 1.97 32.44 7.41
N SER A 342 2.98 31.82 8.01
CA SER A 342 3.17 31.82 9.47
C SER A 342 3.42 33.22 10.05
N SER A 343 4.06 34.13 9.30
CA SER A 343 4.33 35.51 9.73
C SER A 343 3.11 36.44 9.67
N ARG A 344 2.12 36.17 8.80
CA ARG A 344 0.87 36.96 8.71
C ARG A 344 -0.17 36.60 9.78
N GLN A 345 -0.01 35.46 10.46
CA GLN A 345 -0.99 34.92 11.41
C GLN A 345 -0.60 35.17 12.89
N ARG A 346 -0.13 36.37 13.24
CA ARG A 346 0.16 36.76 14.64
C ARG A 346 -1.06 37.28 15.42
N GLY A 347 -2.29 36.99 14.96
CA GLY A 347 -3.51 37.55 15.57
C GLY A 347 -4.86 36.88 15.25
N GLY A 348 -4.90 35.60 14.87
CA GLY A 348 -6.16 34.87 14.63
C GLY A 348 -6.05 33.37 14.92
N PRO A 349 -7.16 32.66 15.20
CA PRO A 349 -7.13 31.26 15.59
C PRO A 349 -6.53 30.40 14.47
N VAL A 350 -5.84 29.34 14.90
CA VAL A 350 -4.99 28.47 14.08
C VAL A 350 -5.82 27.74 13.02
N GLY A 351 -5.91 28.31 11.82
CA GLY A 351 -6.30 27.58 10.61
C GLY A 351 -5.07 26.85 10.07
N SER A 352 -4.93 25.58 10.42
CA SER A 352 -3.84 24.73 9.94
C SER A 352 -4.13 24.29 8.49
N GLY A 353 -3.81 25.16 7.52
CA GLY A 353 -3.65 24.70 6.14
C GLY A 353 -2.60 23.57 6.15
N SER A 354 -3.04 22.33 5.94
CA SER A 354 -2.23 21.15 6.24
C SER A 354 -1.14 20.98 5.17
N TRP A 355 0.00 21.62 5.39
CA TRP A 355 1.25 21.36 4.66
C TRP A 355 1.85 19.97 4.97
N THR A 356 1.07 19.09 5.60
CA THR A 356 1.39 17.68 5.73
C THR A 356 1.14 17.00 4.40
N LEU A 357 2.19 16.39 3.86
CA LEU A 357 2.03 15.32 2.89
C LEU A 357 1.25 14.22 3.59
N ASP A 358 -0.06 14.23 3.38
CA ASP A 358 -0.96 13.23 3.94
C ASP A 358 -0.56 11.84 3.46
N MET A 359 -0.85 10.85 4.28
CA MET A 359 -0.70 9.45 3.94
C MET A 359 -1.25 9.16 2.53
N PRO A 360 -0.44 8.59 1.61
CA PRO A 360 -0.82 8.43 0.21
C PRO A 360 -2.08 7.56 0.10
N VAL A 361 -3.00 7.98 -0.77
CA VAL A 361 -4.33 7.36 -0.96
C VAL A 361 -4.31 6.31 -2.08
N THR A 362 -3.12 5.83 -2.48
CA THR A 362 -3.02 4.84 -3.54
C THR A 362 -3.45 3.47 -3.00
N MET A 363 -4.76 3.27 -2.95
CA MET A 363 -5.38 1.94 -2.92
C MET A 363 -5.34 1.39 -4.35
N GLY A 364 -4.18 0.84 -4.68
CA GLY A 364 -3.85 0.20 -5.95
C GLY A 364 -2.38 -0.24 -5.92
N PRO A 365 -2.03 -1.36 -6.59
CA PRO A 365 -0.65 -1.87 -6.64
C PRO A 365 0.35 -0.85 -7.20
#